data_AF-A0A961CBD2-F1
#
_entry.id   AF-A0A961CBD2-F1
#
_cell.length_a   1.000
_cell.length_b   1.000
_cell.length_c   1.000
_cell.angle_alpha   90.00
_cell.angle_beta   90.00
_cell.angle_gamma   90.00
#
_symmetry.space_group_name_H-M   'P 1'
#
loop_
_entity.id
_entity.type
_entity.pdbx_description
1 polymer ?
#
loop_
_entity_poly.entity_id
_entity_poly.type
_entity_poly.pdbx_seq_one_letter_code
_entity_poly.pdbx_strand_id
1 'polypeptide(L)'
;VGAGAKVALLREDRSVGSWGYITLGWLGGGMIIPIIRKTGWVTAAEIAAGGVAYTIGADLFRRKWPGRHARVFGYHEVWHAFVLTGVGFHLDAVRRAVASAAPPAPAAPRRFGRGRRRR
;
A
#
# COMPACT_ATOMS: atom_id res chain seq x y z
N VAL A 1 20.83 -3.94 -4.21
CA VAL A 1 21.52 -2.82 -3.52
C VAL A 1 20.89 -2.44 -2.17
N GLY A 2 19.60 -2.73 -1.89
CA GLY A 2 18.93 -2.22 -0.68
C GLY A 2 19.13 -2.97 0.66
N ALA A 3 19.44 -4.28 0.65
CA ALA A 3 19.54 -5.05 1.91
C ALA A 3 20.91 -4.94 2.59
N GLY A 4 22.01 -4.96 1.80
CA GLY A 4 23.38 -4.92 2.33
C GLY A 4 23.79 -3.56 2.90
N ALA A 5 23.33 -2.46 2.28
CA ALA A 5 23.62 -1.10 2.77
C ALA A 5 23.00 -0.82 4.14
N LYS A 6 21.87 -1.48 4.46
CA LYS A 6 21.18 -1.30 5.74
C LYS A 6 21.93 -1.95 6.90
N VAL A 7 22.56 -3.11 6.70
CA VAL A 7 23.33 -3.79 7.76
C VAL A 7 24.64 -3.05 8.09
N ALA A 8 25.27 -2.41 7.08
CA ALA A 8 26.49 -1.64 7.28
C ALA A 8 26.26 -0.32 8.05
N LEU A 9 25.11 0.33 7.85
CA LEU A 9 24.81 1.65 8.43
C LEU A 9 24.08 1.60 9.79
N LEU A 10 23.59 0.43 10.21
CA LEU A 10 22.86 0.26 11.48
C LEU A 10 23.77 0.25 12.73
N ARG A 11 25.10 0.26 12.59
CA ARG A 11 26.00 0.23 13.74
C ARG A 11 26.18 1.58 14.44
N GLU A 12 25.92 2.71 13.80
CA GLU A 12 26.26 4.02 14.39
C GLU A 12 25.10 5.00 14.59
N ASP A 13 23.96 4.88 13.92
CA ASP A 13 22.91 5.87 14.09
C ASP A 13 21.49 5.31 13.96
N ARG A 14 20.75 5.33 15.08
CA ARG A 14 19.33 4.96 15.17
C ARG A 14 18.43 5.88 14.34
N SER A 15 18.93 7.02 13.86
CA SER A 15 18.19 8.00 13.04
C SER A 15 18.04 7.59 11.57
N VAL A 16 18.98 6.80 11.02
CA VAL A 16 19.02 6.43 9.59
C VAL A 16 17.84 5.54 9.19
N GLY A 17 17.33 4.73 10.13
CA GLY A 17 16.11 3.95 9.93
C GLY A 17 14.84 4.81 9.80
N SER A 18 14.81 5.97 10.45
CA SER A 18 13.65 6.87 10.47
C SER A 18 13.52 7.70 9.19
N TRP A 19 14.65 8.14 8.62
CA TRP A 19 14.65 8.91 7.37
C TRP A 19 14.22 8.08 6.15
N GLY A 20 14.55 6.80 6.11
CA GLY A 20 14.13 5.90 5.03
C GLY A 20 12.60 5.74 4.92
N TYR A 21 11.88 5.81 6.05
CA TYR A 21 10.41 5.71 6.08
C TYR A 21 9.71 6.96 5.54
N ILE A 22 10.25 8.15 5.84
CA ILE A 22 9.70 9.43 5.37
C ILE A 22 9.83 9.54 3.85
N THR A 23 10.98 9.17 3.30
CA THR A 23 11.22 9.19 1.84
C THR A 23 10.28 8.22 1.10
N LEU A 24 9.94 7.08 1.70
CA LEU A 24 9.00 6.13 1.11
C LEU A 24 7.56 6.67 1.06
N GLY A 25 7.14 7.44 2.07
CA GLY A 25 5.80 8.07 2.11
C GLY A 25 5.61 9.16 1.05
N TRP A 26 6.67 9.89 0.71
CA TRP A 26 6.63 10.93 -0.33
C TRP A 26 6.43 10.38 -1.75
N LEU A 27 6.84 9.14 -2.01
CA LEU A 27 6.58 8.46 -3.28
C LEU A 27 5.06 8.27 -3.52
N GLY A 28 4.29 8.05 -2.46
CA GLY A 28 2.82 7.98 -2.55
C GLY A 28 2.18 9.31 -2.96
N GLY A 29 2.67 10.42 -2.41
CA GLY A 29 2.20 11.77 -2.75
C GLY A 29 2.46 12.15 -4.21
N GLY A 30 3.66 11.86 -4.72
CA GLY A 30 4.02 12.12 -6.13
C GLY A 30 3.21 11.31 -7.14
N MET A 31 2.67 10.16 -6.72
CA MET A 31 1.94 9.24 -7.58
C MET A 31 0.42 9.40 -7.53
N ILE A 32 -0.12 10.36 -6.75
CA ILE A 32 -1.57 10.46 -6.54
C ILE A 32 -2.35 10.72 -7.83
N ILE A 33 -1.86 11.62 -8.70
CA ILE A 33 -2.50 11.96 -9.98
C ILE A 33 -2.55 10.73 -10.92
N PRO A 34 -1.42 10.04 -11.21
CA PRO A 34 -1.47 8.86 -12.06
C PRO A 34 -2.28 7.71 -11.44
N ILE A 35 -2.28 7.55 -10.12
CA ILE A 35 -3.12 6.56 -9.41
C ILE A 35 -4.59 6.84 -9.68
N ILE A 36 -5.06 8.07 -9.45
CA ILE A 36 -6.47 8.44 -9.65
C ILE A 36 -6.87 8.21 -11.11
N ARG A 37 -6.03 8.65 -12.07
CA ARG A 37 -6.32 8.51 -13.50
C ARG A 37 -6.40 7.05 -13.98
N LYS A 38 -5.66 6.13 -13.36
CA LYS A 38 -5.62 4.72 -13.78
C LYS A 38 -6.53 3.80 -12.98
N THR A 39 -6.78 4.10 -11.71
CA THR A 39 -7.43 3.18 -10.76
C THR A 39 -8.65 3.79 -10.08
N GLY A 40 -8.95 5.07 -10.33
CA GLY A 40 -10.09 5.79 -9.77
C GLY A 40 -9.87 6.33 -8.36
N TRP A 41 -10.85 7.08 -7.89
CA TRP A 41 -10.82 7.77 -6.59
C TRP A 41 -10.86 6.83 -5.39
N VAL A 42 -11.52 5.67 -5.51
CA VAL A 42 -11.63 4.70 -4.41
C VAL A 42 -10.25 4.15 -4.03
N THR A 43 -9.48 3.69 -5.02
CA THR A 43 -8.11 3.20 -4.82
C THR A 43 -7.20 4.27 -4.21
N ALA A 44 -7.32 5.52 -4.67
CA ALA A 44 -6.58 6.64 -4.09
C ALA A 44 -6.98 6.94 -2.64
N ALA A 45 -8.27 6.85 -2.31
CA ALA A 45 -8.78 7.04 -0.96
C ALA A 45 -8.28 5.96 0.01
N GLU A 46 -8.16 4.71 -0.44
CA GLU A 46 -7.59 3.60 0.35
C GLU A 46 -6.10 3.82 0.63
N ILE A 47 -5.34 4.27 -0.37
CA ILE A 47 -3.93 4.64 -0.17
C ILE A 47 -3.80 5.79 0.84
N ALA A 48 -4.66 6.81 0.73
CA ALA A 48 -4.70 7.91 1.69
C ALA A 48 -5.09 7.44 3.10
N ALA A 49 -6.09 6.57 3.22
CA ALA A 49 -6.53 5.99 4.48
C ALA A 49 -5.41 5.18 5.15
N GLY A 50 -4.65 4.40 4.36
CA GLY A 50 -3.46 3.69 4.85
C GLY A 50 -2.39 4.63 5.39
N GLY A 51 -2.14 5.75 4.68
CA GLY A 51 -1.24 6.81 5.15
C GLY A 51 -1.70 7.45 6.46
N VAL A 52 -2.99 7.80 6.56
CA VAL A 52 -3.58 8.38 7.79
C VAL A 52 -3.48 7.40 8.96
N ALA A 53 -3.79 6.13 8.75
CA ALA A 53 -3.66 5.10 9.79
C ALA A 53 -2.20 4.99 10.29
N TYR A 54 -1.22 5.00 9.38
CA TYR A 54 0.20 5.00 9.74
C TYR A 54 0.59 6.24 10.54
N THR A 55 0.16 7.43 10.13
CA THR A 55 0.45 8.70 10.83
C THR A 55 -0.13 8.72 12.24
N ILE A 56 -1.37 8.26 12.41
CA ILE A 56 -2.01 8.15 13.73
C ILE A 56 -1.23 7.17 14.61
N GLY A 57 -0.91 5.98 14.09
CA GLY A 57 -0.11 4.99 14.81
C GLY A 57 1.25 5.54 15.24
N ALA A 58 1.94 6.24 14.35
CA ALA A 58 3.26 6.84 14.62
C ALA A 58 3.17 7.96 15.68
N ASP A 59 2.13 8.79 15.67
CA ASP A 59 1.94 9.81 16.69
C ASP A 59 1.60 9.20 18.06
N LEU A 60 0.76 8.16 18.10
CA LEU A 60 0.47 7.40 19.33
C LEU A 60 1.72 6.73 19.89
N PHE A 61 2.56 6.16 19.01
CA PHE A 61 3.86 5.59 19.35
C PHE A 61 4.78 6.63 19.98
N ARG A 62 4.90 7.81 19.36
CA ARG A 62 5.72 8.92 19.84
C ARG A 62 5.26 9.44 21.20
N ARG A 63 3.94 9.53 21.40
CA ARG A 63 3.32 9.87 22.70
C ARG A 63 3.44 8.75 23.72
N LYS A 64 3.87 7.55 23.31
CA LYS A 64 3.96 6.34 24.13
C LYS A 64 2.65 6.00 24.82
N TRP A 65 1.53 6.25 24.13
CA TRP A 65 0.19 5.93 24.59
C TRP A 65 -0.11 4.44 24.36
N PRO A 66 -0.79 3.71 25.28
CA PRO A 66 -1.50 4.18 26.49
C PRO A 66 -0.61 4.34 27.73
N GLY A 67 0.69 4.08 27.61
CA GLY A 67 1.68 4.21 28.67
C GLY A 67 2.82 3.20 28.47
N ARG A 68 3.94 3.39 29.18
CA ARG A 68 5.10 2.47 29.11
C ARG A 68 4.94 1.21 29.97
N HIS A 69 3.97 1.21 30.87
CA HIS A 69 3.77 0.17 31.88
C HIS A 69 2.68 -0.84 31.51
N ALA A 70 2.23 -0.85 30.25
CA ALA A 70 1.28 -1.85 29.78
C ALA A 70 1.93 -3.24 29.84
N ARG A 71 1.25 -4.19 30.49
CA ARG A 71 1.77 -5.53 30.77
C ARG A 71 1.54 -6.53 29.63
N VAL A 72 0.57 -6.24 28.75
CA VAL A 72 0.10 -7.17 27.69
C VAL A 72 0.00 -6.48 26.32
N PHE A 73 -0.52 -5.26 26.25
CA PHE A 73 -0.68 -4.50 25.00
C PHE A 73 -0.31 -3.04 25.21
N GLY A 74 0.88 -2.66 24.80
CA GLY A 74 1.44 -1.32 24.98
C GLY A 74 1.46 -0.49 23.72
N TYR A 75 2.22 0.59 23.79
CA TYR A 75 2.32 1.58 22.71
C TYR A 75 2.94 1.02 21.42
N HIS A 76 3.81 0.01 21.53
CA HIS A 76 4.37 -0.68 20.36
C HIS A 76 3.30 -1.50 19.63
N GLU A 77 2.48 -2.22 20.38
CA GLU A 77 1.44 -3.09 19.84
C GLU A 77 0.29 -2.26 19.26
N VAL A 78 -0.06 -1.13 19.89
CA VAL A 78 -0.98 -0.14 19.30
C VAL A 78 -0.44 0.38 17.97
N TRP A 79 0.84 0.77 17.92
CA TRP A 79 1.47 1.22 16.68
C TRP A 79 1.37 0.14 15.59
N HIS A 80 1.70 -1.11 15.91
CA HIS A 80 1.59 -2.21 14.98
C HIS A 80 0.15 -2.45 14.52
N ALA A 81 -0.86 -2.33 15.38
CA ALA A 81 -2.25 -2.46 14.98
C ALA A 81 -2.65 -1.40 13.92
N PHE A 82 -2.19 -0.16 14.08
CA PHE A 82 -2.39 0.89 13.08
C PHE A 82 -1.63 0.62 11.78
N VAL A 83 -0.39 0.13 11.87
CA VAL A 83 0.39 -0.29 10.69
C VAL A 83 -0.32 -1.42 9.94
N LEU A 84 -0.81 -2.44 10.63
CA LEU A 84 -1.56 -3.55 10.03
C LEU A 84 -2.86 -3.09 9.38
N THR A 85 -3.56 -2.13 10.01
CA THR A 85 -4.75 -1.51 9.41
C THR A 85 -4.38 -0.79 8.11
N GLY A 86 -3.27 -0.04 8.10
CA GLY A 86 -2.75 0.60 6.89
C GLY A 86 -2.37 -0.40 5.79
N VAL A 87 -1.75 -1.52 6.15
CA VAL A 87 -1.48 -2.63 5.20
C VAL A 87 -2.78 -3.18 4.62
N GLY A 88 -3.83 -3.34 5.43
CA GLY A 88 -5.16 -3.76 4.99
C GLY A 88 -5.71 -2.87 3.88
N PHE A 89 -5.66 -1.54 4.07
CA PHE A 89 -6.08 -0.59 3.04
C PHE A 89 -5.24 -0.69 1.77
N HIS A 90 -3.91 -0.81 1.88
CA HIS A 90 -3.05 -0.95 0.71
C HIS A 90 -3.29 -2.27 -0.04
N LEU A 91 -3.58 -3.36 0.65
CA LEU A 91 -3.93 -4.64 0.02
C LEU A 91 -5.24 -4.55 -0.75
N ASP A 92 -6.27 -3.89 -0.20
CA ASP A 92 -7.53 -3.69 -0.93
C ASP A 92 -7.34 -2.79 -2.16
N ALA A 93 -6.53 -1.73 -2.03
CA ALA A 93 -6.17 -0.87 -3.15
C ALA A 93 -5.47 -1.65 -4.28
N VAL A 94 -4.50 -2.51 -3.95
CA VAL A 94 -3.81 -3.35 -4.93
C VAL A 94 -4.79 -4.35 -5.57
N ARG A 95 -5.64 -5.00 -4.76
CA ARG A 95 -6.66 -5.93 -5.25
C ARG A 95 -7.59 -5.26 -6.26
N ARG A 96 -8.07 -4.05 -5.95
CA ARG A 96 -8.95 -3.26 -6.84
C ARG A 96 -8.22 -2.81 -8.09
N ALA A 97 -7.00 -2.32 -7.96
CA ALA A 97 -6.18 -1.92 -9.09
C ALA A 97 -6.00 -3.10 -10.07
N VAL A 98 -5.69 -4.29 -9.56
CA VAL A 98 -5.57 -5.51 -10.39
C VAL A 98 -6.91 -5.90 -11.03
N ALA A 99 -8.02 -5.85 -10.28
CA ALA A 99 -9.35 -6.14 -10.83
C ALA A 99 -9.77 -5.14 -11.92
N SER A 100 -9.43 -3.86 -11.76
CA SER A 100 -9.69 -2.81 -12.75
C SER A 100 -8.83 -2.92 -14.01
N ALA A 101 -7.70 -3.63 -13.92
CA ALA A 101 -6.79 -3.89 -15.03
C ALA A 101 -7.10 -5.20 -15.77
N ALA A 102 -8.18 -5.91 -15.40
CA ALA A 102 -8.54 -7.19 -16.01
C ALA A 102 -8.62 -7.08 -17.54
N PRO A 103 -7.99 -8.00 -18.29
CA PRO A 103 -7.96 -7.94 -19.74
C PRO A 103 -9.39 -8.03 -20.32
N PRO A 104 -9.66 -7.38 -21.46
CA PRO A 104 -10.96 -7.48 -22.11
C PRO A 104 -11.30 -8.96 -22.34
N ALA A 105 -12.56 -9.33 -22.14
CA ALA A 105 -13.04 -10.70 -22.33
C ALA A 105 -12.54 -11.24 -23.68
N PRO A 106 -12.10 -12.52 -23.76
CA PRO A 106 -11.61 -13.09 -25.00
C PRO A 106 -12.67 -12.87 -26.07
N ALA A 107 -12.24 -12.28 -27.20
CA ALA A 107 -13.13 -11.98 -28.31
C ALA A 107 -13.93 -13.25 -28.66
N ALA A 108 -15.25 -13.14 -28.65
CA ALA A 108 -16.13 -14.27 -28.95
C ALA A 108 -15.65 -14.95 -30.23
N PRO A 109 -15.56 -16.30 -30.26
CA PRO A 109 -15.03 -17.01 -31.42
C PRO A 109 -15.81 -16.56 -32.65
N ARG A 110 -15.11 -15.93 -33.61
CA ARG A 110 -15.69 -15.53 -34.88
C ARG A 110 -16.31 -16.79 -35.47
N ARG A 111 -17.65 -16.88 -35.47
CA ARG A 111 -18.38 -17.92 -36.19
C ARG A 111 -17.97 -17.78 -37.65
N PHE A 112 -16.98 -18.57 -38.07
CA PHE A 112 -16.61 -18.67 -39.46
C PHE A 112 -17.86 -19.12 -40.19
N GLY A 113 -18.37 -18.25 -41.06
CA GLY A 113 -19.60 -18.48 -41.80
C GLY A 113 -19.50 -19.82 -42.52
N ARG A 114 -20.39 -20.74 -42.14
CA ARG A 114 -20.58 -22.01 -42.82
C ARG A 114 -20.87 -21.66 -44.28
N GLY A 115 -19.93 -21.97 -45.16
CA GLY A 115 -19.98 -21.57 -46.56
C GLY A 115 -21.34 -21.89 -47.16
N ARG A 116 -22.01 -20.87 -47.71
CA ARG A 116 -23.08 -21.07 -48.69
C ARG A 116 -22.46 -21.83 -49.85
N ARG A 117 -22.61 -23.15 -49.84
CA ARG A 117 -22.36 -24.01 -51.00
C ARG A 117 -23.23 -23.48 -52.14
N ARG A 118 -22.55 -23.04 -53.18
CA ARG A 118 -23.12 -22.69 -54.49
C ARG A 118 -24.03 -23.82 -54.97
N ARG A 119 -25.20 -23.46 -55.49
CA ARG A 119 -25.95 -24.21 -56.49
C ARG A 119 -26.16 -23.29 -57.67
#